data_AF-A0A1H4WNQ7-F1
#
_entry.id   AF-A0A1H4WNQ7-F1
#
_cell.length_a   1.000
_cell.length_b   1.000
_cell.length_c   1.000
_cell.angle_alpha   90.00
_cell.angle_beta   90.00
_cell.angle_gamma   90.00
#
_symmetry.space_group_name_H-M   'P 1'
#
loop_
_entity.id
_entity.type
_entity.pdbx_description
1 polymer ?
#
loop_
_entity_poly.entity_id
_entity_poly.type
_entity_poly.pdbx_seq_one_letter_code
_entity_poly.pdbx_strand_id
1 'polypeptide(L)'
;MSDKNESVARTLLDQQGTTFAAQAGIKLRDTPGPLYQLLVLAHLLSARISSDIAVAAARALFDAGMRDPRRMAEATWQQRVDALGEGGYRRYDERTATQLGEAAELVNREYGGDLRRMREAGDPKKLLPEIKGIGPAGVNIFLREVQGVWPEFAPYFDRKALEGAERVGLPKSAGSLGRLVAEKDLPRLAAALVRVALHADAAREVRAAA
;
A
#
# COMPACT_ATOMS: atom_id res chain seq x y z
N MET A 1 -25.96 -6.07 11.46
CA MET A 1 -25.02 -6.87 10.66
C MET A 1 -25.24 -8.32 11.03
N SER A 2 -24.87 -9.30 10.20
CA SER A 2 -25.07 -10.72 10.53
C SER A 2 -23.81 -11.24 11.25
N ASP A 3 -23.99 -12.03 12.31
CA ASP A 3 -22.93 -12.71 13.07
C ASP A 3 -21.92 -13.44 12.16
N LYS A 4 -22.40 -13.97 11.04
CA LYS A 4 -21.57 -14.62 10.01
C LYS A 4 -20.55 -13.66 9.39
N ASN A 5 -20.96 -12.42 9.08
CA ASN A 5 -20.04 -11.45 8.47
C ASN A 5 -18.97 -10.99 9.47
N GLU A 6 -19.33 -10.91 10.74
CA GLU A 6 -18.39 -10.58 11.82
C GLU A 6 -17.38 -11.72 12.06
N SER A 7 -17.83 -12.98 12.00
CA SER A 7 -16.95 -14.17 12.02
C SER A 7 -15.95 -14.14 10.87
N VAL A 8 -16.43 -13.97 9.63
CA VAL A 8 -15.55 -13.89 8.44
C VAL A 8 -14.56 -12.73 8.54
N ALA A 9 -15.00 -11.56 8.99
CA ALA A 9 -14.11 -10.41 9.17
C ALA A 9 -13.02 -10.68 10.22
N ARG A 10 -13.35 -11.35 11.32
CA ARG A 10 -12.37 -11.76 12.33
C ARG A 10 -11.34 -12.75 11.76
N THR A 11 -11.80 -13.78 11.06
CA THR A 11 -10.92 -14.77 10.40
C THR A 11 -9.98 -14.11 9.39
N LEU A 12 -10.47 -13.14 8.60
CA LEU A 12 -9.63 -12.34 7.70
C LEU A 12 -8.55 -11.56 8.45
N LEU A 13 -8.88 -10.92 9.58
CA LEU A 13 -7.92 -10.16 10.37
C LEU A 13 -6.84 -11.05 11.01
N ASP A 14 -7.22 -12.26 11.43
CA ASP A 14 -6.32 -13.20 12.10
C ASP A 14 -5.36 -13.87 11.10
N GLN A 15 -5.87 -14.31 9.95
CA GLN A 15 -5.07 -15.05 8.97
C GLN A 15 -4.35 -14.16 7.97
N GLN A 16 -4.97 -13.03 7.58
CA GLN A 16 -4.56 -12.22 6.43
C GLN A 16 -4.46 -10.72 6.75
N GLY A 17 -4.61 -10.33 8.02
CA GLY A 17 -4.74 -8.93 8.43
C GLY A 17 -3.44 -8.13 8.55
N THR A 18 -2.28 -8.68 8.18
CA THR A 18 -1.05 -7.88 8.13
C THR A 18 -1.13 -6.92 6.94
N THR A 19 -0.95 -5.62 7.10
CA THR A 19 -1.01 -4.70 5.94
C THR A 19 0.20 -4.85 5.02
N PHE A 20 0.14 -4.36 3.77
CA PHE A 20 1.33 -4.40 2.90
C PHE A 20 2.42 -3.48 3.43
N ALA A 21 2.06 -2.35 4.06
CA ALA A 21 3.02 -1.47 4.72
C ALA A 21 3.73 -2.19 5.88
N ALA A 22 2.97 -2.87 6.75
CA ALA A 22 3.54 -3.66 7.84
C ALA A 22 4.41 -4.82 7.31
N GLN A 23 3.96 -5.50 6.25
CA GLN A 23 4.78 -6.48 5.55
C GLN A 23 6.04 -5.85 4.96
N ALA A 24 6.05 -4.61 4.50
CA ALA A 24 7.28 -3.94 4.05
C ALA A 24 8.16 -3.39 5.20
N GLY A 25 7.84 -3.70 6.47
CA GLY A 25 8.58 -3.20 7.63
C GLY A 25 8.25 -1.75 7.99
N ILE A 26 7.21 -1.17 7.37
CA ILE A 26 6.79 0.21 7.60
C ILE A 26 5.87 0.26 8.82
N LYS A 27 6.34 0.93 9.87
CA LYS A 27 5.48 1.33 11.01
C LYS A 27 4.76 2.62 10.63
N LEU A 28 3.61 2.49 9.96
CA LEU A 28 2.88 3.63 9.41
C LEU A 28 2.40 4.57 10.53
N ARG A 29 2.69 5.86 10.36
CA ARG A 29 2.33 6.99 11.24
C ARG A 29 2.15 8.22 10.36
N ASP A 30 1.37 9.21 10.81
CA ASP A 30 1.20 10.50 10.11
C ASP A 30 2.44 11.40 10.25
N THR A 31 3.57 10.93 9.72
CA THR A 31 4.89 11.56 9.78
C THR A 31 5.61 11.37 8.44
N PRO A 32 6.57 12.26 8.07
CA PRO A 32 7.09 12.31 6.71
C PRO A 32 7.71 10.99 6.23
N GLY A 33 8.59 10.38 7.04
CA GLY A 33 9.31 9.15 6.68
C GLY A 33 8.41 7.96 6.39
N PRO A 34 7.52 7.53 7.32
CA PRO A 34 6.58 6.44 7.07
C PRO A 34 5.62 6.67 5.90
N LEU A 35 5.15 7.91 5.69
CA LEU A 35 4.31 8.24 4.54
C LEU A 35 5.09 8.16 3.22
N TYR A 36 6.34 8.60 3.21
CA TYR A 36 7.21 8.45 2.04
C TYR A 36 7.51 6.98 1.72
N GLN A 37 7.80 6.17 2.74
CA GLN A 37 7.97 4.72 2.58
C GLN A 37 6.70 4.08 1.99
N LEU A 38 5.50 4.54 2.41
CA LEU A 38 4.25 4.09 1.82
C LEU A 38 4.09 4.49 0.35
N LEU A 39 4.51 5.71 -0.03
CA LEU A 39 4.54 6.13 -1.44
C LEU A 39 5.46 5.23 -2.28
N VAL A 40 6.67 4.92 -1.79
CA VAL A 40 7.60 4.00 -2.47
C VAL A 40 6.98 2.61 -2.63
N LEU A 41 6.35 2.08 -1.58
CA LEU A 41 5.66 0.79 -1.66
C LEU A 41 4.50 0.81 -2.68
N ALA A 42 3.69 1.88 -2.69
CA ALA A 42 2.60 2.06 -3.65
C ALA A 42 3.11 2.16 -5.10
N HIS A 43 4.26 2.81 -5.31
CA HIS A 43 4.94 2.86 -6.61
C HIS A 43 5.32 1.47 -7.10
N LEU A 44 6.00 0.68 -6.27
CA LEU A 44 6.44 -0.68 -6.64
C LEU A 44 5.25 -1.61 -6.91
N LEU A 45 4.21 -1.53 -6.08
CA LEU A 45 2.99 -2.32 -6.24
C LEU A 45 2.10 -1.85 -7.42
N SER A 46 2.37 -0.67 -7.99
CA SER A 46 1.64 -0.18 -9.16
C SER A 46 2.07 -0.85 -10.47
N ALA A 47 3.22 -1.53 -10.48
CA ALA A 47 3.69 -2.30 -11.63
C ALA A 47 2.99 -3.66 -11.75
N ARG A 48 3.05 -4.28 -12.94
CA ARG A 48 2.57 -5.66 -13.15
C ARG A 48 3.57 -6.67 -12.59
N ILE A 49 3.64 -6.75 -11.26
CA ILE A 49 4.56 -7.60 -10.51
C ILE A 49 3.85 -8.25 -9.32
N SER A 50 4.41 -9.32 -8.76
CA SER A 50 3.86 -9.93 -7.54
C SER A 50 4.03 -8.98 -6.36
N SER A 51 3.07 -9.02 -5.43
CA SER A 51 3.13 -8.21 -4.21
C SER A 51 4.36 -8.55 -3.36
N ASP A 52 4.76 -9.82 -3.33
CA ASP A 52 5.87 -10.28 -2.51
C ASP A 52 7.20 -9.70 -2.99
N ILE A 53 7.43 -9.64 -4.31
CA ILE A 53 8.61 -9.00 -4.89
C ILE A 53 8.60 -7.49 -4.61
N ALA A 54 7.45 -6.82 -4.77
CA ALA A 54 7.34 -5.38 -4.48
C ALA A 54 7.59 -5.06 -3.00
N VAL A 55 7.08 -5.88 -2.09
CA VAL A 55 7.31 -5.75 -0.63
C VAL A 55 8.77 -6.01 -0.28
N ALA A 56 9.38 -7.06 -0.85
CA ALA A 56 10.80 -7.35 -0.64
C ALA A 56 11.71 -6.24 -1.17
N ALA A 57 11.41 -5.69 -2.35
CA ALA A 57 12.13 -4.56 -2.93
C ALA A 57 11.98 -3.27 -2.11
N ALA A 58 10.79 -2.99 -1.58
CA ALA A 58 10.61 -1.87 -0.66
C ALA A 58 11.48 -2.01 0.59
N ARG A 59 11.51 -3.21 1.21
CA ARG A 59 12.39 -3.49 2.36
C ARG A 59 13.86 -3.27 2.02
N ALA A 60 14.34 -3.83 0.91
CA ALA A 60 15.73 -3.70 0.48
C ALA A 60 16.13 -2.22 0.28
N LEU A 61 15.28 -1.41 -0.35
CA LEU A 61 15.50 0.05 -0.46
C LEU A 61 15.63 0.71 0.92
N PHE A 62 14.78 0.34 1.87
CA PHE A 62 14.78 0.93 3.20
C PHE A 62 15.97 0.47 4.05
N ASP A 63 16.38 -0.78 3.92
CA ASP A 63 17.56 -1.36 4.58
C ASP A 63 18.85 -0.72 4.02
N ALA A 64 18.87 -0.38 2.73
CA ALA A 64 19.91 0.44 2.10
C ALA A 64 19.84 1.94 2.48
N GLY A 65 18.93 2.34 3.38
CA GLY A 65 18.86 3.70 3.95
C GLY A 65 18.01 4.69 3.16
N MET A 66 17.37 4.29 2.05
CA MET A 66 16.53 5.15 1.21
C MET A 66 15.10 5.30 1.78
N ARG A 67 15.01 5.75 3.04
CA ARG A 67 13.76 5.76 3.84
C ARG A 67 13.00 7.08 3.83
N ASP A 68 13.58 8.11 3.22
CA ASP A 68 13.04 9.45 3.10
C ASP A 68 13.42 10.06 1.74
N PRO A 69 12.69 11.09 1.25
CA PRO A 69 12.90 11.59 -0.10
C PRO A 69 14.27 12.23 -0.30
N ARG A 70 14.90 12.77 0.75
CA ARG A 70 16.27 13.30 0.63
C ARG A 70 17.25 12.15 0.40
N ARG A 71 17.21 11.11 1.24
CA ARG A 71 18.10 9.94 1.11
C ARG A 71 17.87 9.18 -0.20
N MET A 72 16.62 9.07 -0.65
CA MET A 72 16.33 8.45 -1.95
C MET A 72 16.90 9.28 -3.10
N ALA A 73 16.80 10.62 -3.05
CA ALA A 73 17.34 11.49 -4.09
C ALA A 73 18.89 11.49 -4.10
N GLU A 74 19.53 11.49 -2.93
CA GLU A 74 20.99 11.43 -2.77
C GLU A 74 21.60 10.09 -3.21
N ALA A 75 20.84 8.99 -3.13
CA ALA A 75 21.30 7.69 -3.60
C ALA A 75 21.59 7.72 -5.11
N THR A 76 22.70 7.11 -5.51
CA THR A 76 23.02 6.97 -6.93
C THR A 76 21.98 6.09 -7.62
N TRP A 77 21.87 6.24 -8.94
CA TRP A 77 21.03 5.36 -9.73
C TRP A 77 21.40 3.89 -9.53
N GLN A 78 22.70 3.56 -9.50
CA GLN A 78 23.16 2.18 -9.30
C GLN A 78 22.78 1.65 -7.92
N GLN A 79 22.89 2.44 -6.85
CA GLN A 79 22.46 2.02 -5.50
C GLN A 79 20.96 1.69 -5.45
N ARG A 80 20.13 2.46 -6.17
CA ARG A 80 18.69 2.16 -6.30
C ARG A 80 18.46 0.87 -7.09
N VAL A 81 19.17 0.65 -8.18
CA VAL A 81 19.10 -0.60 -8.98
C VAL A 81 19.52 -1.80 -8.16
N ASP A 82 20.64 -1.73 -7.44
CA ASP A 82 21.18 -2.83 -6.64
C ASP A 82 20.18 -3.25 -5.56
N ALA A 83 19.63 -2.29 -4.81
CA ALA A 83 18.61 -2.57 -3.79
C ALA A 83 17.31 -3.15 -4.37
N LEU A 84 16.85 -2.65 -5.53
CA LEU A 84 15.71 -3.25 -6.23
C LEU A 84 16.01 -4.69 -6.67
N GLY A 85 17.24 -4.97 -7.13
CA GLY A 85 17.73 -6.28 -7.51
C GLY A 85 17.81 -7.27 -6.36
N GLU A 86 18.23 -6.82 -5.17
CA GLU A 86 18.23 -7.61 -3.92
C GLU A 86 16.82 -8.08 -3.55
N GLY A 87 15.82 -7.21 -3.71
CA GLY A 87 14.40 -7.56 -3.52
C GLY A 87 13.78 -8.35 -4.67
N GLY A 88 14.53 -8.66 -5.73
CA GLY A 88 14.06 -9.45 -6.87
C GLY A 88 13.29 -8.65 -7.94
N TYR A 89 13.31 -7.31 -7.89
CA TYR A 89 12.57 -6.42 -8.80
C TYR A 89 13.28 -6.22 -10.16
N ARG A 90 14.01 -7.23 -10.66
CA ARG A 90 14.96 -7.11 -11.78
C ARG A 90 14.35 -6.77 -13.15
N ARG A 91 13.05 -6.99 -13.34
CA ARG A 91 12.41 -6.75 -14.65
C ARG A 91 12.29 -5.26 -14.98
N TYR A 92 12.19 -4.43 -13.95
CA TYR A 92 11.82 -3.02 -14.06
C TYR A 92 12.73 -2.12 -13.22
N ASP A 93 13.81 -2.67 -12.66
CA ASP A 93 14.70 -2.01 -11.70
C ASP A 93 15.30 -0.73 -12.25
N GLU A 94 15.89 -0.73 -13.44
CA GLU A 94 16.50 0.46 -14.06
C GLU A 94 15.52 1.62 -14.21
N ARG A 95 14.35 1.34 -14.80
CA ARG A 95 13.29 2.35 -14.98
C ARG A 95 12.77 2.82 -13.63
N THR A 96 12.57 1.90 -12.70
CA THR A 96 12.00 2.19 -11.39
C THR A 96 12.98 2.97 -10.52
N ALA A 97 14.28 2.69 -10.61
CA ALA A 97 15.35 3.45 -9.97
C ALA A 97 15.34 4.91 -10.41
N THR A 98 15.18 5.16 -11.72
CA THR A 98 15.02 6.52 -12.25
C THR A 98 13.75 7.18 -11.71
N GLN A 99 12.60 6.49 -11.79
CA GLN A 99 11.32 7.05 -11.34
C GLN A 99 11.31 7.36 -9.82
N LEU A 100 11.91 6.51 -8.99
CA LEU A 100 12.02 6.73 -7.55
C LEU A 100 12.90 7.94 -7.23
N GLY A 101 14.00 8.13 -7.97
CA GLY A 101 14.83 9.34 -7.86
C GLY A 101 14.05 10.60 -8.23
N GLU A 102 13.40 10.62 -9.39
CA GLU A 102 12.58 11.76 -9.85
C GLU A 102 11.41 12.06 -8.89
N ALA A 103 10.75 11.01 -8.37
CA ALA A 103 9.68 11.14 -7.38
C ALA A 103 10.19 11.76 -6.08
N ALA A 104 11.37 11.34 -5.62
CA ALA A 104 12.00 11.88 -4.41
C ALA A 104 12.35 13.37 -4.57
N GLU A 105 12.91 13.76 -5.71
CA GLU A 105 13.20 15.15 -6.04
C GLU A 105 11.93 16.00 -6.10
N LEU A 106 10.85 15.50 -6.72
CA LEU A 106 9.56 16.18 -6.76
C LEU A 106 9.00 16.39 -5.34
N VAL A 107 8.98 15.35 -4.51
CA VAL A 107 8.47 15.45 -3.14
C VAL A 107 9.30 16.42 -2.29
N ASN A 108 10.62 16.44 -2.46
CA ASN A 108 11.48 17.44 -1.80
C ASN A 108 11.16 18.86 -2.26
N ARG A 109 11.03 19.09 -3.58
CA ARG A 109 10.86 20.42 -4.17
C ARG A 109 9.47 21.01 -3.89
N GLU A 110 8.41 20.26 -4.19
CA GLU A 110 7.03 20.76 -4.12
C GLU A 110 6.46 20.70 -2.69
N TYR A 111 6.91 19.72 -1.90
CA TYR A 111 6.32 19.42 -0.59
C TYR A 111 7.33 19.41 0.56
N GLY A 112 8.56 19.90 0.34
CA GLY A 112 9.58 19.97 1.38
C GLY A 112 9.92 18.62 2.02
N GLY A 113 9.73 17.52 1.29
CA GLY A 113 9.98 16.16 1.78
C GLY A 113 8.82 15.56 2.59
N ASP A 114 7.64 16.19 2.62
CA ASP A 114 6.53 15.81 3.49
C ASP A 114 5.19 15.68 2.74
N LEU A 115 4.70 14.45 2.58
CA LEU A 115 3.43 14.18 1.89
C LEU A 115 2.19 14.75 2.60
N ARG A 116 2.32 15.18 3.86
CA ARG A 116 1.24 15.91 4.54
C ARG A 116 1.02 17.28 3.89
N ARG A 117 2.08 17.91 3.39
CA ARG A 117 1.97 19.15 2.61
C ARG A 117 1.34 18.93 1.24
N MET A 118 1.58 17.78 0.61
CA MET A 118 0.85 17.37 -0.60
C MET A 118 -0.66 17.28 -0.33
N ARG A 119 -1.05 16.65 0.80
CA ARG A 119 -2.44 16.54 1.26
C ARG A 119 -3.06 17.90 1.59
N GLU A 120 -2.29 18.84 2.13
CA GLU A 120 -2.74 20.22 2.38
C GLU A 120 -2.90 21.03 1.07
N ALA A 121 -2.04 20.78 0.08
CA ALA A 121 -2.06 21.49 -1.20
C ALA A 121 -3.23 21.08 -2.12
N GLY A 122 -3.77 19.87 -1.94
CA GLY A 122 -4.91 19.39 -2.73
C GLY A 122 -5.25 17.93 -2.48
N ASP A 123 -6.19 17.42 -3.27
CA ASP A 123 -6.67 16.03 -3.16
C ASP A 123 -5.57 15.03 -3.57
N PRO A 124 -5.06 14.17 -2.65
CA PRO A 124 -4.08 13.15 -2.96
C PRO A 124 -4.50 12.21 -4.11
N LYS A 125 -5.80 11.99 -4.34
CA LYS A 125 -6.29 11.19 -5.48
C LYS A 125 -5.90 11.79 -6.84
N LYS A 126 -5.72 13.12 -6.90
CA LYS A 126 -5.37 13.87 -8.11
C LYS A 126 -3.87 14.14 -8.20
N LEU A 127 -3.21 14.34 -7.07
CA LEU A 127 -1.79 14.66 -7.01
C LEU A 127 -0.87 13.43 -7.12
N LEU A 128 -1.25 12.30 -6.53
CA LEU A 128 -0.45 11.07 -6.60
C LEU A 128 -0.16 10.62 -8.05
N PRO A 129 -1.11 10.65 -9.00
CA PRO A 129 -0.85 10.35 -10.41
C PRO A 129 0.20 11.23 -11.12
N GLU A 130 0.52 12.41 -10.58
CA GLU A 130 1.57 13.29 -11.13
C GLU A 130 2.97 12.75 -10.84
N ILE A 131 3.10 11.89 -9.83
CA ILE A 131 4.34 11.16 -9.52
C ILE A 131 4.49 10.03 -10.52
N LYS A 132 5.48 10.14 -11.41
CA LYS A 132 5.77 9.12 -12.44
C LYS A 132 5.87 7.73 -11.80
N GLY A 133 5.16 6.77 -12.40
CA GLY A 133 5.09 5.39 -11.93
C GLY A 133 3.95 5.09 -10.95
N ILE A 134 3.26 6.11 -10.43
CA ILE A 134 1.99 5.95 -9.71
C ILE A 134 0.83 5.99 -10.71
N GLY A 135 0.31 4.81 -11.04
CA GLY A 135 -0.94 4.68 -11.79
C GLY A 135 -2.18 4.63 -10.87
N PRO A 136 -3.39 4.44 -11.45
CA PRO A 136 -4.62 4.28 -10.66
C PRO A 136 -4.53 3.17 -9.61
N ALA A 137 -3.78 2.10 -9.89
CA ALA A 137 -3.53 1.04 -8.91
C ALA A 137 -2.70 1.55 -7.72
N GLY A 138 -1.60 2.27 -7.97
CA GLY A 138 -0.76 2.87 -6.94
C GLY A 138 -1.53 3.85 -6.04
N VAL A 139 -2.42 4.67 -6.62
CA VAL A 139 -3.33 5.55 -5.85
C VAL A 139 -4.20 4.73 -4.91
N ASN A 140 -4.87 3.68 -5.41
CA ASN A 140 -5.71 2.83 -4.57
C ASN A 140 -4.90 2.13 -3.46
N ILE A 141 -3.69 1.67 -3.77
CA ILE A 141 -2.78 1.05 -2.79
C ILE A 141 -2.44 2.04 -1.68
N PHE A 142 -2.01 3.25 -2.03
CA PHE A 142 -1.67 4.29 -1.08
C PHE A 142 -2.88 4.60 -0.18
N LEU A 143 -4.05 4.84 -0.77
CA LEU A 143 -5.27 5.20 -0.03
C LEU A 143 -5.77 4.09 0.90
N ARG A 144 -5.67 2.81 0.49
CA ARG A 144 -6.03 1.67 1.35
C ARG A 144 -5.18 1.60 2.61
N GLU A 145 -3.89 1.90 2.52
CA GLU A 145 -2.98 1.82 3.66
C GLU A 145 -3.06 3.09 4.51
N VAL A 146 -3.09 4.28 3.87
CA VAL A 146 -3.05 5.57 4.56
C VAL A 146 -4.32 5.88 5.35
N GLN A 147 -5.46 5.26 5.02
CA GLN A 147 -6.74 5.55 5.70
C GLN A 147 -6.69 5.36 7.23
N GLY A 148 -5.75 4.54 7.74
CA GLY A 148 -5.57 4.36 9.19
C GLY A 148 -4.88 5.54 9.89
N VAL A 149 -4.28 6.46 9.13
CA VAL A 149 -3.64 7.68 9.64
C VAL A 149 -4.23 8.96 9.03
N TRP A 150 -4.90 8.86 7.88
CA TRP A 150 -5.67 9.91 7.20
C TRP A 150 -7.16 9.48 7.12
N PRO A 151 -7.92 9.63 8.22
CA PRO A 151 -9.26 9.05 8.36
C PRO A 151 -10.32 9.64 7.43
N GLU A 152 -10.09 10.80 6.81
CA GLU A 152 -10.99 11.36 5.81
C GLU A 152 -11.11 10.51 4.52
N PHE A 153 -10.17 9.58 4.31
CA PHE A 153 -10.30 8.59 3.24
C PHE A 153 -11.06 7.33 3.69
N ALA A 154 -11.28 7.15 4.99
CA ALA A 154 -11.91 5.96 5.55
C ALA A 154 -13.46 6.03 5.44
N PRO A 155 -14.14 4.89 5.21
CA PRO A 155 -13.57 3.59 4.83
C PRO A 155 -13.18 3.56 3.33
N TYR A 156 -11.95 3.16 3.04
CA TYR A 156 -11.45 3.00 1.67
C TYR A 156 -11.30 1.52 1.29
N PHE A 157 -12.19 1.06 0.41
CA PHE A 157 -12.13 -0.26 -0.22
C PHE A 157 -12.24 -0.09 -1.73
N ASP A 158 -11.11 -0.20 -2.43
CA ASP A 158 -11.10 -0.12 -3.88
C ASP A 158 -11.67 -1.39 -4.53
N ARG A 159 -11.80 -1.38 -5.86
CA ARG A 159 -12.36 -2.50 -6.62
C ARG A 159 -11.71 -3.84 -6.27
N LYS A 160 -10.39 -3.88 -6.07
CA LYS A 160 -9.68 -5.13 -5.74
C LYS A 160 -10.09 -5.67 -4.37
N ALA A 161 -10.23 -4.81 -3.36
CA ALA A 161 -10.74 -5.23 -2.06
C ALA A 161 -12.21 -5.68 -2.12
N LEU A 162 -13.05 -5.01 -2.92
CA LEU A 162 -14.46 -5.41 -3.10
C LEU A 162 -14.61 -6.76 -3.81
N GLU A 163 -13.75 -7.07 -4.79
CA GLU A 163 -13.64 -8.40 -5.40
C GLU A 163 -13.30 -9.47 -4.35
N GLY A 164 -12.42 -9.15 -3.40
CA GLY A 164 -12.09 -10.01 -2.27
C GLY A 164 -13.29 -10.25 -1.35
N ALA A 165 -14.03 -9.20 -1.03
CA ALA A 165 -15.22 -9.29 -0.17
C ALA A 165 -16.26 -10.23 -0.79
N GLU A 166 -16.50 -10.11 -2.09
CA GLU A 166 -17.38 -11.03 -2.83
C GLU A 166 -16.92 -12.49 -2.70
N ARG A 167 -15.62 -12.74 -2.85
CA ARG A 167 -15.04 -14.08 -2.74
C ARG A 167 -15.17 -14.70 -1.36
N VAL A 168 -15.47 -13.96 -0.30
CA VAL A 168 -15.74 -14.52 1.04
C VAL A 168 -17.19 -14.32 1.48
N GLY A 169 -18.06 -13.83 0.59
CA GLY A 169 -19.48 -13.63 0.86
C GLY A 169 -19.78 -12.40 1.73
N LEU A 170 -18.85 -11.46 1.84
CA LEU A 170 -19.04 -10.20 2.53
C LEU A 170 -19.76 -9.15 1.64
N PRO A 171 -20.35 -8.10 2.22
CA PRO A 171 -20.96 -7.01 1.46
C PRO A 171 -19.98 -6.32 0.52
N LYS A 172 -20.46 -5.87 -0.66
CA LYS A 172 -19.63 -5.21 -1.70
C LYS A 172 -19.65 -3.68 -1.66
N SER A 173 -19.90 -3.08 -0.50
CA SER A 173 -19.85 -1.61 -0.35
C SER A 173 -18.89 -1.22 0.77
N ALA A 174 -18.11 -0.16 0.53
CA ALA A 174 -17.11 0.33 1.49
C ALA A 174 -17.73 0.66 2.85
N GLY A 175 -18.89 1.32 2.87
CA GLY A 175 -19.60 1.65 4.11
C GLY A 175 -20.10 0.42 4.88
N SER A 176 -20.47 -0.67 4.20
CA SER A 176 -20.89 -1.89 4.89
C SER A 176 -19.71 -2.69 5.43
N LEU A 177 -18.60 -2.78 4.68
CA LEU A 177 -17.36 -3.39 5.14
C LEU A 177 -16.76 -2.63 6.30
N GLY A 178 -16.80 -1.29 6.25
CA GLY A 178 -16.24 -0.44 7.29
C GLY A 178 -16.94 -0.55 8.64
N ARG A 179 -18.16 -1.10 8.68
CA ARG A 179 -18.88 -1.38 9.95
C ARG A 179 -18.51 -2.73 10.56
N LEU A 180 -17.81 -3.62 9.84
CA LEU A 180 -17.47 -4.96 10.34
C LEU A 180 -16.28 -4.96 11.32
N VAL A 181 -15.49 -3.89 11.32
CA VAL A 181 -14.26 -3.79 12.11
C VAL A 181 -14.12 -2.39 12.70
N ALA A 182 -13.29 -2.23 13.72
CA ALA A 182 -12.94 -0.91 14.23
C ALA A 182 -12.17 -0.10 13.17
N GLU A 183 -12.24 1.23 13.24
CA GLU A 183 -11.60 2.14 12.28
C GLU A 183 -10.09 1.85 12.10
N LYS A 184 -9.40 1.58 13.21
CA LYS A 184 -7.97 1.20 13.22
C LYS A 184 -7.64 -0.08 12.44
N ASP A 185 -8.63 -0.96 12.26
CA ASP A 185 -8.48 -2.25 11.57
C ASP A 185 -8.94 -2.18 10.10
N LEU A 186 -9.43 -1.03 9.61
CA LEU A 186 -9.82 -0.85 8.21
C LEU A 186 -8.68 -1.13 7.22
N PRO A 187 -7.43 -0.66 7.42
CA PRO A 187 -6.33 -1.00 6.51
C PRO A 187 -6.03 -2.51 6.50
N ARG A 188 -6.18 -3.17 7.66
CA ARG A 188 -5.95 -4.61 7.82
C ARG A 188 -7.01 -5.42 7.08
N LEU A 189 -8.28 -5.04 7.22
CA LEU A 189 -9.37 -5.67 6.48
C LEU A 189 -9.19 -5.45 4.97
N ALA A 190 -8.86 -4.23 4.54
CA ALA A 190 -8.62 -3.93 3.12
C ALA A 190 -7.46 -4.77 2.55
N ALA A 191 -6.36 -4.92 3.27
CA ALA A 191 -5.23 -5.76 2.86
C ALA A 191 -5.61 -7.25 2.78
N ALA A 192 -6.34 -7.77 3.78
CA ALA A 192 -6.81 -9.15 3.79
C ALA A 192 -7.71 -9.46 2.58
N LEU A 193 -8.65 -8.56 2.27
CA LEU A 193 -9.54 -8.70 1.12
C LEU A 193 -8.77 -8.66 -0.21
N VAL A 194 -7.77 -7.78 -0.34
CA VAL A 194 -6.91 -7.76 -1.53
C VAL A 194 -6.18 -9.10 -1.69
N ARG A 195 -5.63 -9.70 -0.62
CA ARG A 195 -4.98 -11.03 -0.71
C ARG A 195 -5.95 -12.11 -1.16
N VAL A 196 -7.16 -12.13 -0.61
CA VAL A 196 -8.23 -13.05 -1.06
C VAL A 196 -8.56 -12.86 -2.54
N ALA A 197 -8.55 -11.62 -3.04
CA ALA A 197 -8.77 -11.33 -4.45
C ALA A 197 -7.60 -11.78 -5.35
N LEU A 198 -6.38 -11.81 -4.84
CA LEU A 198 -5.18 -12.26 -5.57
C LEU A 198 -4.99 -13.79 -5.52
N HIS A 199 -5.40 -14.45 -4.44
CA HIS A 199 -5.19 -15.89 -4.23
C HIS A 199 -6.51 -16.64 -4.08
N ALA A 200 -6.83 -17.51 -5.04
CA ALA A 200 -8.08 -18.28 -5.04
C ALA A 200 -8.20 -19.21 -3.82
N ASP A 201 -7.08 -19.75 -3.33
CA ASP A 201 -7.05 -20.67 -2.19
C ASP A 201 -7.37 -19.97 -0.87
N ALA A 202 -6.89 -18.73 -0.70
CA ALA A 202 -7.16 -17.93 0.50
C ALA A 202 -8.66 -17.71 0.74
N ALA A 203 -9.46 -17.58 -0.33
CA ALA A 203 -10.92 -17.47 -0.20
C ALA A 203 -11.55 -18.74 0.37
N ARG A 204 -11.04 -19.92 -0.01
CA ARG A 204 -11.54 -21.22 0.47
C ARG A 204 -11.18 -21.44 1.93
N GLU A 205 -9.94 -21.14 2.30
CA GLU A 205 -9.44 -21.27 3.68
C GLU A 205 -10.22 -20.38 4.65
N VAL A 206 -10.42 -19.10 4.30
CA VAL A 206 -11.19 -18.16 5.13
C VAL A 206 -12.63 -18.63 5.31
N ARG A 207 -13.28 -19.10 4.24
CA ARG A 207 -14.66 -19.62 4.32
C ARG A 207 -14.78 -20.90 5.14
N ALA A 208 -13.76 -21.74 5.17
CA ALA A 208 -13.75 -22.97 5.95
C ALA A 208 -13.53 -22.72 7.45
N ALA A 209 -12.85 -21.62 7.80
CA ALA A 209 -12.48 -21.26 9.16
C ALA A 209 -13.45 -20.25 9.84
N ALA A 210 -14.48 -19.77 9.14
CA ALA A 210 -15.42 -18.74 9.62
C ALA A 210 -16.83 -19.29 9.85
#